data_AF-A0A957LV09-F1
#
_entry.id   AF-A0A957LV09-F1
#
_cell.length_a   1.000
_cell.length_b   1.000
_cell.length_c   1.000
_cell.angle_alpha   90.00
_cell.angle_beta   90.00
_cell.angle_gamma   90.00
#
_symmetry.space_group_name_H-M   'P 1'
#
loop_
_entity.id
_entity.type
_entity.pdbx_description
1 polymer ?
#
loop_
_entity_poly.entity_id
_entity_poly.type
_entity_poly.pdbx_seq_one_letter_code
_entity_poly.pdbx_strand_id
1 'polypeptide(L)' 'LGDLTFPIIRDHVEQIVTVSEPAIVAAMKFVWERAKLVVEPSGVVPIAALWEEAIDLRGLRVGVILSGGNVDLEHLPWQ' A
#
# COMPACT_ATOMS: atom_id res chain seq x y z
N LEU A 1 -14.86 9.82 2.45
CA LEU A 1 -14.03 10.44 3.51
C LEU A 1 -14.98 11.00 4.56
N GLY A 2 -14.57 11.02 5.83
CA GLY A 2 -15.45 11.47 6.93
C GLY A 2 -15.35 12.96 7.18
N ASP A 3 -16.32 13.51 7.92
CA ASP A 3 -16.40 14.95 8.22
C ASP A 3 -15.17 15.47 8.99
N LEU A 4 -14.53 14.61 9.78
CA LEU A 4 -13.31 14.94 10.54
C LEU A 4 -12.02 14.76 9.72
N THR A 5 -11.93 13.72 8.89
CA THR A 5 -10.68 13.38 8.19
C THR A 5 -10.53 14.11 6.86
N PHE A 6 -11.64 14.43 6.18
CA PHE A 6 -11.58 15.11 4.89
C PHE A 6 -10.91 16.50 4.96
N PRO A 7 -11.24 17.39 5.93
CA PRO A 7 -10.57 18.69 6.03
C PRO A 7 -9.06 18.54 6.24
N ILE A 8 -8.63 17.61 7.10
CA ILE A 8 -7.20 17.35 7.36
C ILE A 8 -6.50 16.87 6.08
N ILE A 9 -7.10 15.93 5.35
CA ILE A 9 -6.54 15.42 4.09
C ILE A 9 -6.44 16.55 3.07
N ARG A 10 -7.51 17.32 2.88
CA ARG A 10 -7.55 18.44 1.92
C ARG A 10 -6.46 19.47 2.21
N ASP A 11 -6.20 19.76 3.48
CA ASP A 11 -5.30 20.86 3.89
C ASP A 11 -3.84 20.41 4.08
N HIS A 12 -3.56 19.10 4.25
CA HIS A 12 -2.23 18.59 4.60
C HIS A 12 -1.69 17.45 3.74
N VAL A 13 -2.49 16.81 2.88
CA VAL A 13 -2.01 15.75 1.99
C VAL A 13 -1.65 16.35 0.63
N GLU A 14 -0.39 16.18 0.24
CA GLU A 14 0.13 16.70 -1.03
C GLU A 14 -0.53 16.06 -2.26
N GLN A 15 -0.77 14.75 -2.21
CA GLN A 15 -1.28 14.00 -3.35
C GLN A 15 -2.01 12.73 -2.91
N ILE A 16 -2.99 12.32 -3.71
CA ILE A 16 -3.67 11.04 -3.61
C ILE A 16 -3.44 10.30 -4.91
N VAL A 17 -2.93 9.08 -4.80
CA VAL A 17 -2.72 8.17 -5.94
C VAL A 17 -3.57 6.93 -5.78
N THR A 18 -3.91 6.32 -6.91
CA THR A 18 -4.61 5.04 -6.97
C THR A 18 -3.68 3.98 -7.51
N VAL A 19 -3.95 2.72 -7.18
CA VAL A 19 -3.18 1.57 -7.67
C VAL A 19 -4.11 0.49 -8.19
N SER A 20 -3.61 -0.34 -9.09
CA SER A 20 -4.37 -1.49 -9.59
C SER A 20 -4.40 -2.65 -8.59
N GLU A 21 -5.49 -3.43 -8.58
CA GLU A 21 -5.57 -4.66 -7.77
C GLU A 21 -4.44 -5.65 -8.08
N PRO A 22 -4.05 -5.90 -9.36
CA PRO A 22 -2.90 -6.76 -9.66
C PRO A 22 -1.60 -6.28 -9.01
N ALA A 23 -1.35 -4.97 -8.96
CA ALA A 23 -0.18 -4.42 -8.29
C ALA A 23 -0.24 -4.63 -6.76
N ILE A 24 -1.43 -4.51 -6.14
CA ILE A 24 -1.61 -4.83 -4.71
C ILE A 24 -1.25 -6.30 -4.44
N VAL A 25 -1.77 -7.23 -5.25
CA VAL A 25 -1.51 -8.68 -5.09
C VAL A 25 -0.02 -8.99 -5.24
N ALA A 26 0.64 -8.43 -6.25
CA ALA A 26 2.07 -8.61 -6.45
C ALA A 26 2.90 -8.00 -5.29
N ALA A 27 2.51 -6.83 -4.80
CA ALA A 27 3.19 -6.15 -3.69
C ALA A 27 3.08 -6.94 -2.40
N MET A 28 1.89 -7.48 -2.13
CA MET A 28 1.62 -8.34 -0.98
C MET A 28 2.53 -9.57 -1.02
N LYS A 29 2.54 -10.30 -2.14
CA LYS A 29 3.40 -11.48 -2.33
C LYS A 29 4.87 -11.18 -2.12
N PHE A 30 5.37 -10.07 -2.69
CA PHE A 30 6.76 -9.66 -2.53
C PHE A 30 7.14 -9.33 -1.08
N VAL A 31 6.28 -8.61 -0.35
CA VAL A 31 6.55 -8.30 1.07
C VAL A 31 6.66 -9.59 1.88
N TRP A 32 5.78 -10.56 1.63
CA TRP A 32 5.84 -11.85 2.31
C TRP A 32 7.12 -12.62 1.94
N GLU A 33 7.50 -12.64 0.66
CA GLU A 33 8.67 -13.37 0.20
C GLU A 33 9.99 -12.72 0.63
N ARG A 34 10.08 -11.40 0.64
CA ARG A 34 11.35 -10.66 0.79
C ARG A 34 11.53 -10.07 2.18
N ALA A 35 10.46 -9.55 2.79
CA ALA A 35 10.49 -9.02 4.15
C ALA A 35 10.07 -10.06 5.21
N LYS A 36 9.46 -11.18 4.79
CA LYS A 36 8.94 -12.24 5.69
C LYS A 36 7.88 -11.72 6.66
N LEU A 37 7.13 -10.71 6.24
CA LEU A 37 6.04 -10.11 7.00
C LEU A 37 4.71 -10.50 6.37
N VAL A 38 3.78 -10.98 7.21
CA VAL A 38 2.38 -11.20 6.82
C VAL A 38 1.67 -9.85 6.85
N VAL A 39 1.29 -9.37 5.68
CA VAL A 39 0.55 -8.11 5.47
C VAL A 39 -0.71 -8.39 4.66
N GLU A 40 -1.80 -7.68 4.94
CA GLU A 40 -3.07 -7.81 4.20
C GLU A 40 -3.08 -6.93 2.93
N PRO A 41 -4.02 -7.14 1.98
CA PRO A 41 -4.06 -6.36 0.74
C PRO A 41 -4.15 -4.83 0.96
N SER A 42 -5.04 -4.37 1.85
CA SER A 42 -5.16 -2.95 2.21
C SER A 42 -3.89 -2.39 2.86
N GLY A 43 -3.14 -3.25 3.57
CA GLY A 43 -1.92 -2.87 4.29
C GLY A 43 -0.70 -2.67 3.42
N VAL A 44 -0.70 -3.15 2.18
CA VAL A 44 0.46 -3.08 1.28
C VAL A 44 0.32 -2.08 0.14
N VAL A 45 -0.84 -1.42 0.02
CA VAL A 45 -1.16 -0.43 -1.03
C VAL A 45 -0.03 0.57 -1.30
N PRO A 46 0.66 1.14 -0.29
CA PRO A 46 1.74 2.08 -0.56
C PRO A 46 2.90 1.47 -1.35
N ILE A 47 3.23 0.18 -1.16
CA ILE A 47 4.28 -0.51 -1.94
C ILE A 47 3.84 -0.69 -3.40
N ALA A 48 2.57 -1.02 -3.63
CA ALA A 48 2.03 -1.10 -4.99
C ALA A 48 2.15 0.26 -5.72
N ALA A 49 1.93 1.37 -5.00
CA ALA A 49 2.06 2.71 -5.57
C ALA A 49 3.50 3.04 -5.99
N LEU A 50 4.49 2.53 -5.24
CA LEU A 50 5.90 2.69 -5.61
C LEU A 50 6.26 1.96 -6.91
N TRP A 51 5.67 0.79 -7.15
CA TRP A 51 5.98 -0.03 -8.32
C TRP A 51 5.28 0.41 -9.58
N GLU A 52 4.09 0.98 -9.46
CA GLU A 52 3.42 1.63 -10.60
C GLU A 52 4.00 3.01 -10.89
N GLU A 53 5.06 3.41 -10.18
CA GLU A 53 5.70 4.73 -10.30
C GLU A 53 4.67 5.87 -10.18
N ALA A 54 3.64 5.65 -9.36
CA ALA A 54 2.53 6.59 -9.21
C ALA A 54 2.98 7.93 -8.60
N ILE A 55 4.16 7.95 -7.97
CA ILE A 55 4.81 9.12 -7.39
C ILE A 55 6.30 9.10 -7.77
N ASP A 56 6.84 10.24 -8.23
CA ASP A 56 8.28 10.38 -8.45
C ASP A 56 9.04 10.53 -7.12
N LEU A 57 9.77 9.48 -6.75
CA LEU A 57 10.52 9.40 -5.49
C LEU A 57 12.03 9.19 -5.71
N ARG A 58 12.54 9.48 -6.92
CA ARG A 58 13.94 9.26 -7.26
C ARG A 58 14.87 10.08 -6.37
N GLY A 59 15.88 9.41 -5.81
CA GLY A 59 16.88 10.04 -4.93
C GLY A 59 16.36 10.36 -3.52
N LEU A 60 15.13 10.01 -3.18
CA LEU A 60 14.56 10.25 -1.86
C LEU A 60 14.70 9.04 -0.95
N ARG A 61 14.70 9.29 0.37
CA ARG A 61 14.52 8.24 1.38
C ARG A 61 13.05 8.13 1.70
N VAL A 62 12.43 7.02 1.33
CA VAL A 62 10.98 6.82 1.43
C VAL A 62 10.65 5.98 2.66
N GLY A 63 9.70 6.46 3.46
CA GLY A 63 9.06 5.69 4.53
C GLY A 63 7.70 5.16 4.08
N VAL A 64 7.42 3.89 4.36
CA VAL A 64 6.15 3.24 4.01
C VAL A 64 5.51 2.69 5.27
N ILE A 65 4.20 2.91 5.42
CA ILE A 65 3.40 2.35 6.50
C ILE A 65 2.75 1.07 6.00
N LEU A 66 3.05 -0.05 6.65
CA LEU A 66 2.30 -1.30 6.52
C LEU A 66 1.24 -1.32 7.62
N SER A 67 -0.03 -1.09 7.26
CA SER A 67 -1.06 -0.77 8.27
C SER A 67 -1.69 -1.98 8.96
N GLY A 68 -1.67 -3.17 8.33
CA GLY A 68 -2.38 -4.34 8.84
C GLY A 68 -1.93 -5.66 8.22
N GLY A 69 -2.19 -6.76 8.92
CA GLY A 69 -1.82 -8.13 8.53
C GLY A 69 -2.94 -9.14 8.74
N ASN A 70 -4.20 -8.68 8.81
CA ASN A 70 -5.34 -9.55 9.06
C ASN A 70 -5.77 -10.23 7.76
N VAL A 71 -5.28 -11.45 7.56
CA VAL A 71 -5.47 -12.21 6.33
C VAL A 71 -5.85 -13.65 6.66
N ASP A 72 -6.71 -14.24 5.82
CA ASP A 72 -6.97 -15.66 5.83
C ASP A 72 -5.91 -16.39 4.97
N LEU A 73 -5.18 -17.31 5.57
CA LEU A 73 -4.10 -18.07 4.90
C LEU A 73 -4.63 -19.14 3.96
N GLU A 74 -5.90 -19.53 4.07
CA GLU A 74 -6.55 -20.50 3.19
C GLU A 74 -7.05 -19.85 1.88
N HIS A 75 -7.15 -18.51 1.84
CA HIS A 75 -7.75 -17.76 0.74
C HIS A 75 -6.86 -16.59 0.29
N LEU A 76 -5.66 -16.88 -0.21
CA LEU A 76 -4.75 -15.84 -0.68
C LEU A 76 -5.09 -15.41 -2.11
N PRO A 77 -4.91 -14.13 -2.46
CA PRO A 77 -5.31 -13.60 -3.78
C PRO A 77 -4.40 -14.00 -4.94
N TRP A 78 -3.36 -14.81 -4.68
CA TRP A 78 -2.45 -15.37 -5.68
C TRP A 78 -2.46 -16.90 -5.71
N GLN A 79 -3.43 -17.52 -5.02
CA GLN A 79 -3.72 -18.95 -5.15
C GLN A 79 -4.62 -19.21 -6.36
#